data_AF-A0A1I7VCZ8-F1
#
_entry.id   AF-A0A1I7VCZ8-F1
#
_cell.length_a   1.000
_cell.length_b   1.000
_cell.length_c   1.000
_cell.angle_alpha   90.00
_cell.angle_beta   90.00
_cell.angle_gamma   90.00
#
_symmetry.space_group_name_H-M   'P 1'
#
loop_
_entity.id
_entity.type
_entity.pdbx_description
1 polymer ?
#
loop_
_entity_poly.entity_id
_entity_poly.type
_entity_poly.pdbx_seq_one_letter_code
_entity_poly.pdbx_strand_id
1 'polypeptide(L)'
;MSPTSSTSSIPKPSFQTDEIINNSWMIIRELGSGGCGIVYEVKRIHGTNIGIHAAMKAETVDINRSASITSYAMVITFCRLYLAGRSSPFCNIIVMSLVGRPLSWLRRQNPSQRFTLSTAIRLGIQCLEAIQDLHSIGIIHRDVKGSNFAIGQGNLSHIVHMIDFGFARFYLTRGLDGNLQHRKARRKAPYLGTDRYCSIFVHMRKEQGRRDDLWSFLYMLIEFIVGQLPWRSSSYKNLLSIKLRSEEYLLKNCPHEFYAIFDHIRYLNYSARPNYALITRKLREICERKHYMLDDPYDWEENGRYHEEYLCALQKAEEMKKQKDAECMIDENNDKSEIIKVKKNEQNGKQQWINKRK
;
A
#
# COMPACT_ATOMS: atom_id res chain seq x y z
N MET A 1 -13.91 -18.44 -18.50
CA MET A 1 -12.45 -18.55 -18.29
C MET A 1 -12.04 -17.56 -17.21
N SER A 2 -11.58 -18.06 -16.08
CA SER A 2 -11.18 -17.29 -14.89
C SER A 2 -9.94 -16.43 -15.21
N PRO A 3 -9.88 -15.14 -14.82
CA PRO A 3 -8.64 -14.40 -14.89
C PRO A 3 -7.79 -14.82 -13.69
N THR A 4 -6.78 -15.65 -13.96
CA THR A 4 -5.70 -15.92 -13.02
C THR A 4 -5.02 -14.59 -12.66
N SER A 5 -4.96 -14.29 -11.37
CA SER A 5 -4.01 -13.32 -10.84
C SER A 5 -2.64 -13.70 -11.35
N SER A 6 -1.96 -12.79 -12.04
CA SER A 6 -0.58 -12.99 -12.49
C SER A 6 0.34 -12.99 -11.28
N THR A 7 0.40 -14.11 -10.56
CA THR A 7 1.54 -14.45 -9.72
C THR A 7 2.69 -14.72 -10.66
N SER A 8 3.68 -13.81 -10.70
CA SER A 8 4.92 -14.09 -11.43
C SER A 8 5.51 -15.39 -10.89
N SER A 9 5.83 -16.32 -11.77
CA SER A 9 6.54 -17.58 -11.47
C SER A 9 8.00 -17.38 -11.05
N ILE A 10 8.44 -16.12 -10.90
CA ILE A 10 9.79 -15.76 -10.49
C ILE A 10 9.82 -15.74 -8.95
N PRO A 11 10.77 -16.45 -8.31
CA PRO A 11 10.95 -16.40 -6.86
C PRO A 11 11.11 -14.97 -6.38
N LYS A 12 10.45 -14.62 -5.28
CA LYS A 12 10.63 -13.31 -4.65
C LYS A 12 12.01 -13.29 -3.97
N PRO A 13 12.74 -12.16 -4.03
CA PRO A 13 13.95 -12.01 -3.25
C PRO A 13 13.61 -12.08 -1.77
N SER A 14 14.24 -13.01 -1.04
CA SER A 14 14.11 -13.14 0.40
C SER A 14 15.42 -12.81 1.08
N PHE A 15 15.35 -12.04 2.16
CA PHE A 15 16.48 -11.68 3.00
C PHE A 15 16.24 -12.20 4.41
N GLN A 16 17.32 -12.63 5.07
CA GLN A 16 17.26 -13.17 6.43
C GLN A 16 17.44 -12.05 7.46
N THR A 17 16.92 -12.26 8.67
CA THR A 17 17.21 -11.39 9.82
C THR A 17 18.72 -11.30 10.04
N ASP A 18 19.20 -10.11 10.43
CA ASP A 18 20.61 -9.76 10.64
C ASP A 18 21.48 -9.69 9.37
N GLU A 19 20.92 -10.00 8.19
CA GLU A 19 21.62 -9.82 6.91
C GLU A 19 21.94 -8.33 6.66
N ILE A 20 23.14 -8.04 6.16
CA ILE A 20 23.59 -6.66 5.90
C ILE A 20 23.50 -6.36 4.40
N ILE A 21 22.65 -5.40 4.06
CA ILE A 21 22.41 -4.92 2.70
C ILE A 21 23.21 -3.63 2.44
N ASN A 22 23.89 -3.59 1.30
CA ASN A 22 24.67 -2.43 0.84
C ASN A 22 25.64 -1.89 1.91
N ASN A 23 26.24 -2.80 2.69
CA ASN A 23 27.17 -2.54 3.80
C ASN A 23 26.67 -1.59 4.90
N SER A 24 25.39 -1.20 4.90
CA SER A 24 24.89 -0.11 5.76
C SER A 24 23.55 -0.40 6.42
N TRP A 25 22.78 -1.37 5.94
CA TRP A 25 21.42 -1.64 6.40
C TRP A 25 21.25 -3.09 6.84
N MET A 26 21.00 -3.30 8.12
CA MET A 26 20.74 -4.62 8.69
C MET A 26 19.24 -4.94 8.62
N ILE A 27 18.87 -6.15 8.17
CA ILE A 27 17.49 -6.62 8.20
C ILE A 27 17.06 -6.89 9.65
N ILE A 28 15.94 -6.30 10.05
CA ILE A 28 15.35 -6.53 11.39
C ILE A 28 14.23 -7.56 11.33
N ARG A 29 13.29 -7.41 10.39
CA ARG A 29 12.15 -8.32 10.21
C ARG A 29 11.38 -8.03 8.93
N GLU A 30 10.57 -8.98 8.48
CA GLU A 30 9.55 -8.74 7.45
C GLU A 30 8.40 -7.87 8.00
N LEU A 31 8.01 -6.85 7.23
CA LEU A 31 6.83 -6.01 7.47
C LEU A 31 5.62 -6.49 6.67
N GLY A 32 5.85 -7.07 5.49
CA GLY A 32 4.83 -7.76 4.71
C GLY A 32 5.30 -8.13 3.31
N SER A 33 4.60 -9.10 2.71
CA SER A 33 4.90 -9.60 1.37
C SER A 33 3.66 -9.55 0.47
N GLY A 34 3.87 -9.25 -0.82
CA GLY A 34 2.80 -9.10 -1.80
C GLY A 34 3.26 -9.39 -3.23
N GLY A 35 2.38 -9.19 -4.22
CA GLY A 35 2.70 -9.45 -5.63
C GLY A 35 3.81 -8.55 -6.20
N CYS A 36 4.04 -7.40 -5.57
CA CYS A 36 5.03 -6.41 -6.00
C CYS A 36 6.38 -6.54 -5.28
N GLY A 37 6.56 -7.53 -4.40
CA GLY A 37 7.80 -7.70 -3.62
C GLY A 37 7.55 -7.98 -2.14
N ILE A 38 8.61 -7.84 -1.36
CA ILE A 38 8.62 -7.99 0.11
C ILE A 38 9.12 -6.69 0.73
N VAL A 39 8.55 -6.29 1.86
CA VAL A 39 8.95 -5.12 2.62
C VAL A 39 9.52 -5.58 3.95
N TYR A 40 10.70 -5.07 4.30
CA TYR A 40 11.43 -5.34 5.53
C TYR A 40 11.58 -4.07 6.35
N GLU A 41 11.60 -4.21 7.67
CA GLU A 41 12.17 -3.21 8.55
C GLU A 41 13.69 -3.40 8.56
N VAL A 42 14.43 -2.32 8.38
CA VAL A 42 15.89 -2.33 8.36
C VAL A 42 16.45 -1.26 9.29
N LYS A 43 17.60 -1.54 9.90
CA LYS A 43 18.31 -0.59 10.77
C LYS A 43 19.62 -0.16 10.14
N ARG A 44 19.89 1.15 10.12
CA ARG A 44 21.17 1.66 9.62
C ARG A 44 22.28 1.37 10.63
N ILE A 45 23.33 0.69 10.19
CA ILE A 45 24.48 0.31 11.05
C ILE A 45 25.77 1.07 10.70
N HIS A 46 25.87 1.66 9.51
CA HIS A 46 27.03 2.46 9.07
C HIS A 46 26.62 3.78 8.39
N GLY A 47 27.53 4.75 8.40
CA GLY A 47 27.37 6.09 7.78
C GLY A 47 26.71 7.12 8.71
N THR A 48 26.08 8.14 8.15
CA THR A 48 25.36 9.18 8.93
C THR A 48 24.05 8.64 9.50
N ASN A 49 23.60 9.12 10.65
CA ASN A 49 22.34 8.67 11.27
C ASN A 49 22.27 7.16 11.55
N ILE A 50 23.33 6.62 12.15
CA ILE A 50 23.37 5.24 12.65
C ILE A 50 22.22 5.03 13.64
N GLY A 51 21.60 3.86 13.59
CA GLY A 51 20.49 3.46 14.45
C GLY A 51 19.11 3.80 13.91
N ILE A 52 18.99 4.56 12.81
CA ILE A 52 17.68 4.82 12.19
C ILE A 52 17.06 3.53 11.67
N HIS A 53 15.77 3.35 11.99
CA HIS A 53 14.91 2.33 11.40
C HIS A 53 14.25 2.87 10.12
N ALA A 54 14.19 2.04 9.08
CA ALA A 54 13.67 2.37 7.76
C ALA A 54 12.87 1.18 7.19
N ALA A 55 12.09 1.43 6.15
CA ALA A 55 11.44 0.38 5.37
C ALA A 55 12.25 0.10 4.10
N MET A 56 12.67 -1.15 3.90
CA MET A 56 13.27 -1.62 2.66
C MET A 56 12.26 -2.43 1.87
N LYS A 57 11.92 -1.98 0.67
CA LYS A 57 11.17 -2.78 -0.30
C LYS A 57 12.13 -3.48 -1.24
N ALA A 58 12.00 -4.80 -1.35
CA ALA A 58 12.70 -5.65 -2.30
C ALA A 58 11.73 -6.12 -3.40
N GLU A 59 12.02 -5.77 -4.64
CA GLU A 59 11.21 -6.09 -5.80
C GLU A 59 12.00 -6.97 -6.77
N THR A 60 11.40 -8.06 -7.24
CA THR A 60 11.98 -8.85 -8.33
C THR A 60 12.10 -7.98 -9.58
N VAL A 61 13.28 -7.99 -10.20
CA VAL A 61 13.53 -7.26 -11.44
C VAL A 61 12.75 -7.92 -12.57
N ASP A 62 11.80 -7.18 -13.13
CA ASP A 62 11.34 -7.40 -14.50
C ASP A 62 12.33 -6.69 -15.43
N ILE A 63 13.07 -7.46 -16.24
CA ILE A 63 14.12 -6.98 -17.15
C ILE A 63 13.60 -5.88 -18.10
N ASN A 64 12.28 -5.79 -18.30
CA ASN A 64 11.64 -4.78 -19.15
C ASN A 64 11.34 -3.44 -18.44
N ARG A 65 11.59 -3.31 -17.13
CA ARG A 65 11.35 -2.05 -16.38
C ARG A 65 12.67 -1.31 -16.13
N SER A 66 12.87 -0.20 -16.85
CA SER A 66 13.85 0.85 -16.52
C SER A 66 13.57 1.43 -15.11
N ALA A 67 14.55 2.16 -14.54
CA ALA A 67 14.56 2.73 -13.18
C ALA A 67 13.17 2.90 -12.54
N SER A 68 12.95 2.24 -11.40
CA SER A 68 11.62 2.11 -10.78
C SER A 68 11.01 3.49 -10.54
N ILE A 69 9.79 3.71 -11.06
CA ILE A 69 8.99 4.92 -10.83
C ILE A 69 8.85 5.23 -9.34
N THR A 70 8.90 4.18 -8.51
CA THR A 70 8.97 4.25 -7.05
C THR A 70 10.12 5.12 -6.56
N SER A 71 11.32 4.99 -7.12
CA SER A 71 12.48 5.80 -6.69
C SER A 71 12.26 7.29 -7.00
N TYR A 72 11.73 7.62 -8.18
CA TYR A 72 11.43 9.00 -8.56
C TYR A 72 10.35 9.63 -7.68
N ALA A 73 9.24 8.93 -7.44
CA ALA A 73 8.15 9.45 -6.60
C ALA A 73 8.60 9.69 -5.15
N MET A 74 9.46 8.80 -4.62
CA MET A 74 9.95 8.91 -3.23
C MET A 74 10.97 10.03 -3.04
N VAL A 75 11.88 10.26 -4.00
CA VAL A 75 12.85 11.38 -3.89
C VAL A 75 12.17 12.73 -3.74
N ILE A 76 10.98 12.89 -4.34
CA ILE A 76 10.42 14.21 -4.60
C ILE A 76 9.41 14.64 -3.52
N THR A 77 8.63 13.72 -2.92
CA THR A 77 7.42 14.18 -2.20
C THR A 77 6.92 13.35 -1.02
N PHE A 78 7.01 12.01 -1.01
CA PHE A 78 6.14 11.20 -0.11
C PHE A 78 6.81 10.56 1.10
N CYS A 79 8.00 9.99 0.94
CA CYS A 79 8.81 9.44 2.02
C CYS A 79 10.28 9.75 1.73
N ARG A 80 11.08 10.03 2.77
CA ARG A 80 12.52 10.25 2.56
C ARG A 80 13.14 8.99 1.95
N LEU A 81 13.76 9.13 0.79
CA LEU A 81 14.54 8.07 0.17
C LEU A 81 15.94 8.04 0.78
N TYR A 82 16.36 6.88 1.28
CA TYR A 82 17.71 6.65 1.79
C TYR A 82 18.61 5.91 0.81
N LEU A 83 18.04 4.93 0.09
CA LEU A 83 18.76 4.12 -0.88
C LEU A 83 17.78 3.69 -1.96
N ALA A 84 18.18 3.78 -3.22
CA ALA A 84 17.51 3.08 -4.31
C ALA A 84 18.58 2.49 -5.21
N GLY A 85 18.45 1.21 -5.53
CA GLY A 85 19.45 0.55 -6.35
C GLY A 85 19.10 -0.89 -6.62
N ARG A 86 20.01 -1.56 -7.30
CA ARG A 86 19.92 -2.98 -7.60
C ARG A 86 20.84 -3.73 -6.64
N SER A 87 20.27 -4.62 -5.82
CA SER A 87 21.02 -5.45 -4.87
C SER A 87 21.63 -6.68 -5.54
N SER A 88 20.98 -7.19 -6.59
CA SER A 88 21.46 -8.28 -7.43
C SER A 88 20.85 -8.14 -8.83
N PRO A 89 21.33 -8.88 -9.86
CA PRO A 89 20.75 -8.81 -11.21
C PRO A 89 19.23 -8.99 -11.26
N PHE A 90 18.64 -9.66 -10.26
CA PHE A 90 17.23 -10.00 -10.17
C PHE A 90 16.47 -9.29 -9.05
N CYS A 91 17.11 -8.39 -8.29
CA CYS A 91 16.50 -7.73 -7.14
C CYS A 91 16.80 -6.22 -7.11
N ASN A 92 15.74 -5.42 -7.20
CA ASN A 92 15.79 -3.99 -6.90
C ASN A 92 15.44 -3.78 -5.42
N ILE A 93 16.15 -2.88 -4.76
CA ILE A 93 15.88 -2.47 -3.38
C ILE A 93 15.65 -0.97 -3.30
N ILE A 94 14.72 -0.59 -2.44
CA ILE A 94 14.43 0.81 -2.11
C ILE A 94 14.30 0.90 -0.59
N VAL A 95 15.16 1.69 0.05
CA VAL A 95 15.11 1.99 1.48
C VAL A 95 14.55 3.41 1.64
N MET A 96 13.48 3.53 2.42
CA MET A 96 12.73 4.77 2.63
C MET A 96 12.37 4.95 4.11
N SER A 97 11.89 6.14 4.51
CA SER A 97 11.32 6.35 5.85
C SER A 97 10.36 5.23 6.25
N LEU A 98 10.56 4.70 7.45
CA LEU A 98 9.57 3.83 8.08
C LEU A 98 8.35 4.69 8.45
N VAL A 99 7.17 4.22 8.10
CA VAL A 99 5.88 4.86 8.43
C VAL A 99 5.12 4.02 9.44
N GLY A 100 4.11 4.63 10.05
CA GLY A 100 3.21 3.99 11.00
C GLY A 100 2.15 3.11 10.32
N ARG A 101 1.02 2.95 11.01
CA ARG A 101 -0.06 2.04 10.58
C ARG A 101 -0.75 2.56 9.31
N PRO A 102 -1.09 1.68 8.35
CA PRO A 102 -1.92 2.07 7.21
C PRO A 102 -3.33 2.50 7.62
N LEU A 103 -3.93 3.45 6.92
CA LEU A 103 -5.28 3.96 7.20
C LEU A 103 -6.34 2.85 7.17
N SER A 104 -6.17 1.86 6.29
CA SER A 104 -7.08 0.70 6.25
C SER A 104 -7.01 -0.16 7.51
N TRP A 105 -5.86 -0.23 8.18
CA TRP A 105 -5.73 -0.95 9.44
C TRP A 105 -6.39 -0.15 10.56
N LEU A 106 -6.12 1.15 10.64
CA LEU A 106 -6.73 2.06 11.62
C LEU A 106 -8.27 2.01 11.53
N ARG A 107 -8.82 2.16 10.32
CA ARG A 107 -10.27 2.08 10.08
C ARG A 107 -10.88 0.78 10.60
N ARG A 108 -10.19 -0.35 10.42
CA ARG A 108 -10.70 -1.67 10.83
C ARG A 108 -10.75 -1.85 12.34
N GLN A 109 -9.99 -1.07 13.11
CA GLN A 109 -10.03 -1.13 14.57
C GLN A 109 -11.24 -0.40 15.14
N ASN A 110 -11.73 0.61 14.42
CA ASN A 110 -12.91 1.34 14.85
C ASN A 110 -14.19 0.48 14.80
N PRO A 111 -15.16 0.76 15.68
CA PRO A 111 -16.50 0.21 15.60
C PRO A 111 -17.12 0.39 14.21
N SER A 112 -17.85 -0.63 13.74
CA SER A 112 -18.44 -0.69 12.40
C SER A 112 -17.43 -0.54 11.24
N GLN A 113 -16.13 -0.65 11.52
CA GLN A 113 -15.04 -0.50 10.56
C GLN A 113 -15.13 0.82 9.78
N ARG A 114 -15.41 1.94 10.44
CA ARG A 114 -15.46 3.26 9.81
C ARG A 114 -14.80 4.30 10.68
N PHE A 115 -14.31 5.36 10.06
CA PHE A 115 -13.86 6.53 10.79
C PHE A 115 -15.06 7.38 11.23
N THR A 116 -14.87 8.22 12.24
CA THR A 116 -15.75 9.36 12.44
C THR A 116 -15.69 10.27 11.21
N LEU A 117 -16.74 11.09 11.02
CA LEU A 117 -16.78 11.99 9.88
C LEU A 117 -15.63 13.03 9.93
N SER A 118 -15.26 13.54 11.13
CA SER A 118 -14.11 14.44 11.27
C SER A 118 -12.82 13.78 10.76
N THR A 119 -12.48 12.61 11.29
CA THR A 119 -11.29 11.84 10.87
C THR A 119 -11.32 11.51 9.38
N ALA A 120 -12.44 11.00 8.86
CA ALA A 120 -12.56 10.60 7.46
C ALA A 120 -12.28 11.77 6.50
N ILE A 121 -12.85 12.95 6.76
CA ILE A 121 -12.72 14.12 5.88
C ILE A 121 -11.31 14.71 5.97
N ARG A 122 -10.73 14.83 7.17
CA ARG A 122 -9.37 15.36 7.35
C ARG A 122 -8.32 14.46 6.71
N LEU A 123 -8.44 13.14 6.87
CA LEU A 123 -7.59 12.17 6.14
C LEU A 123 -7.82 12.24 4.62
N GLY A 124 -9.07 12.39 4.20
CA GLY A 124 -9.44 12.56 2.80
C GLY A 124 -8.76 13.75 2.14
N ILE A 125 -8.65 14.88 2.85
CA ILE A 125 -7.94 16.08 2.36
C ILE A 125 -6.45 15.77 2.15
N GLN A 126 -5.76 15.20 3.15
CA GLN A 126 -4.34 14.86 3.01
C GLN A 126 -4.08 13.82 1.91
N CYS A 127 -4.96 12.82 1.78
CA CYS A 127 -4.86 11.82 0.72
C CYS A 127 -5.03 12.44 -0.67
N LEU A 128 -5.96 13.40 -0.81
CA LEU A 128 -6.17 14.13 -2.06
C LEU A 128 -4.98 15.02 -2.42
N GLU A 129 -4.41 15.71 -1.43
CA GLU A 129 -3.20 16.53 -1.58
C GLU A 129 -2.04 15.66 -2.09
N ALA A 130 -1.80 14.50 -1.45
CA ALA A 130 -0.78 13.56 -1.90
C ALA A 130 -1.02 13.03 -3.34
N ILE A 131 -2.28 12.77 -3.71
CA ILE A 131 -2.65 12.38 -5.07
C ILE A 131 -2.40 13.53 -6.05
N GLN A 132 -2.73 14.76 -5.69
CA GLN A 132 -2.48 15.95 -6.52
C GLN A 132 -0.97 16.16 -6.73
N ASP A 133 -0.17 16.03 -5.69
CA ASP A 133 1.29 16.19 -5.76
C ASP A 133 1.91 15.15 -6.70
N LEU A 134 1.48 13.89 -6.61
CA LEU A 134 1.96 12.83 -7.51
C LEU A 134 1.59 13.14 -8.97
N HIS A 135 0.37 13.60 -9.18
CA HIS A 135 -0.09 13.99 -10.51
C HIS A 135 0.64 15.22 -11.05
N SER A 136 1.06 16.15 -10.19
CA SER A 136 1.78 17.37 -10.59
C SER A 136 3.14 17.06 -11.22
N ILE A 137 3.80 15.99 -10.76
CA ILE A 137 5.08 15.50 -11.32
C ILE A 137 4.89 14.50 -12.46
N GLY A 138 3.68 14.37 -13.00
CA GLY A 138 3.41 13.59 -14.20
C GLY A 138 3.21 12.08 -13.97
N ILE A 139 2.96 11.66 -12.73
CA ILE A 139 2.79 10.25 -12.34
C ILE A 139 1.34 9.99 -11.89
N ILE A 140 0.77 8.84 -12.27
CA ILE A 140 -0.47 8.27 -11.70
C ILE A 140 -0.11 7.07 -10.84
N HIS A 141 -0.83 6.83 -9.75
CA HIS A 141 -0.57 5.76 -8.79
C HIS A 141 -1.13 4.41 -9.25
N ARG A 142 -2.37 4.38 -9.77
CA ARG A 142 -3.10 3.19 -10.24
C ARG A 142 -3.46 2.15 -9.16
N ASP A 143 -3.31 2.48 -7.88
CA ASP A 143 -3.70 1.62 -6.76
C ASP A 143 -4.01 2.41 -5.47
N VAL A 144 -4.71 3.54 -5.63
CA VAL A 144 -5.15 4.37 -4.51
C VAL A 144 -6.12 3.57 -3.63
N LYS A 145 -5.74 3.33 -2.37
CA LYS A 145 -6.54 2.62 -1.37
C LYS A 145 -5.97 2.85 0.03
N GLY A 146 -6.78 2.64 1.07
CA GLY A 146 -6.37 2.95 2.44
C GLY A 146 -5.18 2.14 2.98
N SER A 147 -4.75 1.05 2.34
CA SER A 147 -3.51 0.35 2.73
C SER A 147 -2.24 0.98 2.15
N ASN A 148 -2.39 1.85 1.14
CA ASN A 148 -1.29 2.57 0.48
C ASN A 148 -1.18 4.01 0.98
N PHE A 149 -1.90 4.34 2.06
CA PHE A 149 -1.72 5.54 2.86
C PHE A 149 -1.47 5.12 4.30
N ALA A 150 -0.47 5.70 4.93
CA ALA A 150 -0.10 5.39 6.31
C ALA A 150 0.22 6.68 7.08
N ILE A 151 -0.03 6.67 8.39
CA ILE A 151 0.40 7.78 9.25
C ILE A 151 1.93 7.78 9.41
N GLY A 152 2.53 8.92 9.72
CA GLY A 152 3.93 8.99 10.10
C GLY A 152 4.20 8.35 11.47
N GLN A 153 5.46 8.44 11.93
CA GLN A 153 5.88 7.98 13.26
C GLN A 153 6.25 9.17 14.14
N GLY A 154 6.10 9.02 15.47
CA GLY A 154 6.42 10.06 16.44
C GLY A 154 5.71 11.37 16.12
N ASN A 155 6.45 12.48 16.02
CA ASN A 155 5.93 13.81 15.74
C ASN A 155 5.25 13.95 14.36
N LEU A 156 5.36 12.95 13.48
CA LEU A 156 4.68 12.92 12.18
C LEU A 156 3.40 12.07 12.19
N SER A 157 2.92 11.62 13.35
CA SER A 157 1.72 10.78 13.47
C SER A 157 0.46 11.38 12.84
N HIS A 158 0.36 12.72 12.80
CA HIS A 158 -0.76 13.43 12.18
C HIS A 158 -0.64 13.60 10.66
N ILE A 159 0.50 13.22 10.07
CA ILE A 159 0.80 13.37 8.64
C ILE A 159 0.58 12.04 7.92
N VAL A 160 -0.17 12.09 6.81
CA VAL A 160 -0.43 10.95 5.95
C VAL A 160 0.62 10.86 4.85
N HIS A 161 1.28 9.71 4.76
CA HIS A 161 2.23 9.36 3.73
C HIS A 161 1.60 8.41 2.71
N MET A 162 1.76 8.72 1.42
CA MET A 162 1.45 7.82 0.32
C MET A 162 2.60 6.83 0.11
N ILE A 163 2.29 5.54 0.04
CA ILE A 163 3.27 4.46 -0.08
C ILE A 163 2.90 3.49 -1.21
N ASP A 164 3.86 2.63 -1.57
CA ASP A 164 3.72 1.59 -2.60
C ASP A 164 3.35 2.08 -4.01
N PHE A 165 4.38 2.54 -4.73
CA PHE A 165 4.29 2.95 -6.14
C PHE A 165 4.49 1.79 -7.13
N GLY A 166 4.32 0.52 -6.71
CA GLY A 166 4.61 -0.65 -7.55
C GLY A 166 3.79 -0.72 -8.85
N PHE A 167 2.60 -0.11 -8.85
CA PHE A 167 1.76 0.08 -10.03
C PHE A 167 1.80 1.50 -10.60
N ALA A 168 2.62 2.41 -10.08
CA ALA A 168 2.66 3.77 -10.61
C ALA A 168 3.11 3.81 -12.08
N ARG A 169 2.75 4.89 -12.77
CA ARG A 169 3.11 5.10 -14.19
C ARG A 169 3.21 6.58 -14.51
N PHE A 170 4.20 6.97 -15.29
CA PHE A 170 4.19 8.29 -15.92
C PHE A 170 3.02 8.41 -16.92
N TYR A 171 2.12 9.35 -16.70
CA TYR A 171 1.08 9.71 -17.68
C TYR A 171 1.56 10.82 -18.62
N LEU A 172 2.59 11.56 -18.22
CA LEU A 172 3.32 12.48 -19.09
C LEU A 172 4.50 11.78 -19.77
N THR A 173 4.89 12.29 -20.92
CA THR A 173 6.10 11.90 -21.64
C THR A 173 6.67 13.12 -22.34
N ARG A 174 7.99 13.13 -22.55
CA ARG A 174 8.64 14.18 -23.35
C ARG A 174 8.29 13.95 -24.83
N GLY A 175 7.80 14.99 -25.50
CA GLY A 175 7.56 15.02 -26.94
C GLY A 175 8.85 15.20 -27.73
N LEU A 176 8.74 15.12 -29.06
CA LEU A 176 9.86 15.36 -29.98
C LEU A 176 10.37 16.80 -29.88
N ASP A 177 9.47 17.73 -29.52
CA ASP A 177 9.71 19.14 -29.27
C ASP A 177 10.30 19.42 -27.87
N GLY A 178 10.51 18.39 -27.05
CA GLY A 178 11.01 18.52 -25.69
C GLY A 178 9.95 18.92 -24.66
N ASN A 179 8.71 19.19 -25.05
CA ASN A 179 7.63 19.55 -24.13
C ASN A 179 7.02 18.31 -23.47
N LEU A 180 6.47 18.47 -22.27
CA LEU A 180 5.71 17.41 -21.62
C LEU A 180 4.32 17.30 -22.25
N GLN A 181 4.00 16.12 -22.78
CA GLN A 181 2.71 15.81 -23.38
C GLN A 181 2.06 14.62 -22.70
N HIS A 182 0.72 14.57 -22.74
CA HIS A 182 -0.03 13.43 -22.25
C HIS A 182 0.23 12.22 -23.14
N ARG A 183 0.53 11.07 -22.52
CA ARG A 183 0.67 9.81 -23.28
C ARG A 183 -0.65 9.46 -23.98
N LYS A 184 -0.55 8.90 -25.18
CA LYS A 184 -1.71 8.36 -25.89
C LYS A 184 -2.24 7.12 -25.16
N ALA A 185 -3.57 6.99 -25.09
CA ALA A 185 -4.20 5.82 -24.50
C ALA A 185 -3.87 4.55 -25.30
N ARG A 186 -3.44 3.48 -24.63
CA ARG A 186 -3.34 2.17 -25.29
C ARG A 186 -4.73 1.65 -25.64
N ARG A 187 -4.84 0.95 -26.78
CA ARG A 187 -6.08 0.30 -27.22
C ARG A 187 -6.62 -0.70 -26.20
N LYS A 188 -5.73 -1.41 -25.50
CA LYS A 188 -6.06 -2.34 -24.41
C LYS A 188 -5.03 -2.20 -23.31
N ALA A 189 -5.47 -1.74 -22.14
CA ALA A 189 -4.61 -1.57 -20.98
C ALA A 189 -4.60 -2.82 -20.09
N PRO A 190 -3.51 -3.09 -19.36
CA PRO A 190 -3.50 -4.11 -18.33
C PRO A 190 -4.47 -3.74 -17.20
N TYR A 191 -5.08 -4.75 -16.59
CA TYR A 191 -5.90 -4.58 -15.40
C TYR A 191 -4.96 -4.62 -14.20
N LEU A 192 -4.83 -3.47 -13.55
CA LEU A 192 -3.92 -3.25 -12.43
C LEU A 192 -4.66 -2.45 -11.36
N GLY A 193 -4.28 -2.67 -10.11
CA GLY A 193 -4.93 -2.09 -8.94
C GLY A 193 -5.88 -3.06 -8.25
N THR A 194 -6.50 -2.59 -7.18
CA THR A 194 -7.36 -3.40 -6.31
C THR A 194 -8.81 -3.36 -6.76
N ASP A 195 -9.41 -4.52 -7.05
CA ASP A 195 -10.78 -4.69 -7.56
C ASP A 195 -11.84 -3.82 -6.86
N ARG A 196 -11.77 -3.78 -5.53
CA ARG A 196 -12.69 -3.00 -4.68
C ARG A 196 -12.69 -1.52 -5.06
N TYR A 197 -11.53 -0.92 -5.32
CA TYR A 197 -11.37 0.52 -5.48
C TYR A 197 -11.14 0.95 -6.93
N CYS A 198 -10.72 0.07 -7.84
CA CYS A 198 -10.46 0.47 -9.22
C CYS A 198 -11.73 0.98 -9.94
N SER A 199 -11.57 1.94 -10.85
CA SER A 199 -12.68 2.52 -11.59
C SER A 199 -13.36 1.52 -12.52
N ILE A 200 -14.58 1.82 -12.97
CA ILE A 200 -15.25 1.06 -14.03
C ILE A 200 -14.44 1.01 -15.34
N PHE A 201 -13.58 1.99 -15.61
CA PHE A 201 -12.74 2.01 -16.81
C PHE A 201 -11.61 0.98 -16.75
N VAL A 202 -11.09 0.68 -15.54
CA VAL A 202 -10.13 -0.42 -15.33
C VAL A 202 -10.79 -1.76 -15.63
N HIS A 203 -12.02 -1.98 -15.13
CA HIS A 203 -12.84 -3.16 -15.47
C HIS A 203 -13.03 -3.31 -16.98
N MET A 204 -13.21 -2.20 -17.70
CA MET A 204 -13.35 -2.16 -19.16
C MET A 204 -12.02 -2.23 -19.94
N ARG A 205 -10.87 -2.44 -19.27
CA ARG A 205 -9.52 -2.48 -19.89
C ARG A 205 -9.14 -1.20 -20.65
N LYS A 206 -9.69 -0.05 -20.25
CA LYS A 206 -9.30 1.27 -20.78
C LYS A 206 -8.03 1.77 -20.09
N GLU A 207 -7.29 2.64 -20.78
CA GLU A 207 -6.09 3.25 -20.21
C GLU A 207 -6.44 4.06 -18.95
N GLN A 208 -5.62 3.84 -17.91
CA GLN A 208 -5.75 4.53 -16.63
C GLN A 208 -5.13 5.91 -16.72
N GLY A 209 -5.87 6.93 -16.31
CA GLY A 209 -5.41 8.30 -16.15
C GLY A 209 -5.72 8.82 -14.74
N ARG A 210 -5.55 10.12 -14.56
CA ARG A 210 -5.76 10.79 -13.25
C ARG A 210 -7.17 10.58 -12.69
N ARG A 211 -8.18 10.46 -13.57
CA ARG A 211 -9.57 10.17 -13.18
C ARG A 211 -9.71 8.85 -12.41
N ASP A 212 -8.86 7.86 -12.70
CA ASP A 212 -8.97 6.51 -12.17
C ASP A 212 -8.44 6.44 -10.73
N ASP A 213 -7.41 7.23 -10.43
CA ASP A 213 -6.96 7.47 -9.05
C ASP A 213 -8.03 8.23 -8.25
N LEU A 214 -8.75 9.19 -8.86
CA LEU A 214 -9.84 9.91 -8.19
C LEU A 214 -11.10 9.05 -7.96
N TRP A 215 -11.43 8.14 -8.87
CA TRP A 215 -12.48 7.15 -8.62
C TRP A 215 -12.13 6.26 -7.42
N SER A 216 -10.88 5.81 -7.37
CA SER A 216 -10.38 4.99 -6.28
C SER A 216 -10.37 5.76 -4.95
N PHE A 217 -9.99 7.04 -4.98
CA PHE A 217 -10.09 7.96 -3.85
C PHE A 217 -11.53 8.11 -3.34
N LEU A 218 -12.48 8.34 -4.24
CA LEU A 218 -13.89 8.50 -3.87
C LEU A 218 -14.43 7.23 -3.20
N TYR A 219 -14.20 6.05 -3.78
CA TYR A 219 -14.62 4.79 -3.18
C TYR A 219 -13.95 4.52 -1.83
N MET A 220 -12.65 4.85 -1.70
CA MET A 220 -11.93 4.76 -0.43
C MET A 220 -12.57 5.66 0.63
N LEU A 221 -12.86 6.92 0.29
CA LEU A 221 -13.42 7.90 1.22
C LEU A 221 -14.86 7.56 1.62
N ILE A 222 -15.67 7.04 0.69
CA ILE A 222 -17.00 6.49 1.01
C ILE A 222 -16.86 5.32 1.98
N GLU A 223 -15.91 4.41 1.77
CA GLU A 223 -15.68 3.31 2.71
C GLU A 223 -15.20 3.80 4.09
N PHE A 224 -14.44 4.90 4.14
CA PHE A 224 -14.03 5.52 5.39
C PHE A 224 -15.23 6.04 6.20
N ILE A 225 -16.23 6.61 5.54
CA ILE A 225 -17.41 7.21 6.18
C ILE A 225 -18.50 6.16 6.48
N VAL A 226 -18.77 5.29 5.51
CA VAL A 226 -19.90 4.34 5.55
C VAL A 226 -19.48 2.99 6.14
N GLY A 227 -18.18 2.66 6.10
CA GLY A 227 -17.59 1.40 6.59
C GLY A 227 -17.55 0.28 5.55
N GLN A 228 -18.33 0.40 4.47
CA GLN A 228 -18.37 -0.56 3.38
C GLN A 228 -18.79 0.09 2.05
N LEU A 229 -18.44 -0.60 0.96
CA LEU A 229 -18.94 -0.32 -0.38
C LEU A 229 -20.07 -1.30 -0.75
N PRO A 230 -20.99 -0.93 -1.65
CA PRO A 230 -22.10 -1.79 -2.07
C PRO A 230 -21.70 -3.19 -2.54
N TRP A 231 -20.50 -3.30 -3.12
CA TRP A 231 -19.95 -4.54 -3.66
C TRP A 231 -19.00 -5.28 -2.70
N ARG A 232 -19.02 -4.99 -1.39
CA ARG A 232 -18.12 -5.61 -0.39
C ARG A 232 -18.19 -7.15 -0.39
N SER A 233 -19.40 -7.70 -0.52
CA SER A 233 -19.66 -9.15 -0.42
C SER A 233 -19.93 -9.80 -1.78
N SER A 234 -19.60 -9.13 -2.88
CA SER A 234 -19.96 -9.58 -4.22
C SER A 234 -18.89 -10.47 -4.86
N SER A 235 -19.32 -11.42 -5.69
CA SER A 235 -18.42 -12.21 -6.52
C SER A 235 -17.72 -11.33 -7.56
N TYR A 236 -16.40 -11.54 -7.71
CA TYR A 236 -15.54 -10.81 -8.65
C TYR A 236 -16.03 -10.83 -10.10
N LYS A 237 -16.76 -11.88 -10.51
CA LYS A 237 -17.23 -12.05 -11.91
C LYS A 237 -18.22 -10.96 -12.36
N ASN A 238 -18.94 -10.33 -11.43
CA ASN A 238 -19.99 -9.35 -11.73
C ASN A 238 -19.68 -7.94 -11.20
N LEU A 239 -18.42 -7.66 -10.83
CA LEU A 239 -18.10 -6.43 -10.12
C LEU A 239 -18.39 -5.16 -10.93
N LEU A 240 -18.16 -5.19 -12.24
CA LEU A 240 -18.47 -4.07 -13.14
C LEU A 240 -19.97 -3.75 -13.17
N SER A 241 -20.82 -4.75 -13.33
CA SER A 241 -22.28 -4.53 -13.42
C SER A 241 -22.85 -4.05 -12.10
N ILE A 242 -22.31 -4.53 -10.98
CA ILE A 242 -22.68 -4.05 -9.64
C ILE A 242 -22.27 -2.59 -9.46
N LYS A 243 -21.02 -2.23 -9.79
CA LYS A 243 -20.54 -0.84 -9.71
C LYS A 243 -21.43 0.13 -10.48
N LEU A 244 -21.81 -0.22 -11.71
CA LEU A 244 -22.68 0.61 -12.55
C LEU A 244 -24.08 0.79 -11.95
N ARG A 245 -24.69 -0.28 -11.43
CA ARG A 245 -26.01 -0.22 -10.77
C ARG A 245 -25.97 0.50 -9.44
N SER A 246 -24.84 0.47 -8.75
CA SER A 246 -24.69 1.10 -7.44
C SER A 246 -24.55 2.62 -7.48
N GLU A 247 -24.25 3.23 -8.64
CA GLU A 247 -24.07 4.69 -8.76
C GLU A 247 -25.24 5.48 -8.16
N GLU A 248 -26.48 5.00 -8.34
CA GLU A 248 -27.72 5.67 -7.88
C GLU A 248 -27.81 5.86 -6.37
N TYR A 249 -27.23 4.95 -5.59
CA TYR A 249 -27.32 4.94 -4.12
C TYR A 249 -25.95 4.97 -3.44
N LEU A 250 -24.87 5.07 -4.19
CA LEU A 250 -23.49 5.07 -3.71
C LEU A 250 -23.26 6.14 -2.63
N LEU A 251 -23.89 7.32 -2.80
CA LEU A 251 -23.71 8.48 -1.93
C LEU A 251 -24.80 8.63 -0.85
N LYS A 252 -25.75 7.70 -0.75
CA LYS A 252 -26.94 7.84 0.12
C LYS A 252 -26.61 8.19 1.58
N ASN A 253 -25.49 7.67 2.09
CA ASN A 253 -25.03 7.89 3.47
C ASN A 253 -23.80 8.81 3.55
N CYS A 254 -23.53 9.62 2.52
CA CYS A 254 -22.43 10.57 2.47
C CYS A 254 -22.94 12.02 2.64
N PRO A 255 -22.09 12.96 3.08
CA PRO A 255 -22.42 14.39 3.07
C PRO A 255 -22.79 14.89 1.66
N HIS A 256 -23.72 15.86 1.57
CA HIS A 256 -24.24 16.34 0.30
C HIS A 256 -23.17 16.95 -0.64
N GLU A 257 -22.05 17.41 -0.11
CA GLU A 257 -20.92 17.91 -0.88
C GLU A 257 -20.30 16.83 -1.78
N PHE A 258 -20.48 15.54 -1.45
CA PHE A 258 -20.01 14.42 -2.26
C PHE A 258 -20.69 14.32 -3.62
N TYR A 259 -21.92 14.85 -3.79
CA TYR A 259 -22.59 14.85 -5.09
C TYR A 259 -21.79 15.68 -6.11
N ALA A 260 -21.33 16.87 -5.72
CA ALA A 260 -20.49 17.71 -6.59
C ALA A 260 -19.12 17.06 -6.89
N ILE A 261 -18.53 16.36 -5.91
CA ILE A 261 -17.28 15.61 -6.11
C ILE A 261 -17.48 14.47 -7.10
N PHE A 262 -18.55 13.69 -6.92
CA PHE A 262 -18.91 12.58 -7.79
C PHE A 262 -19.17 13.05 -9.22
N ASP A 263 -19.99 14.08 -9.41
CA ASP A 263 -20.28 14.64 -10.73
C ASP A 263 -18.99 15.12 -11.41
N HIS A 264 -18.12 15.83 -10.69
CA HIS A 264 -16.83 16.24 -11.24
C HIS A 264 -16.03 15.04 -11.76
N ILE A 265 -15.86 13.99 -10.95
CA ILE A 265 -15.06 12.81 -11.30
C ILE A 265 -15.71 12.03 -12.45
N ARG A 266 -17.05 11.92 -12.46
CA ARG A 266 -17.83 11.18 -13.47
C ARG A 266 -17.61 11.68 -14.88
N TYR A 267 -17.47 13.00 -15.06
CA TYR A 267 -17.30 13.62 -16.38
C TYR A 267 -15.84 13.73 -16.83
N LEU A 268 -14.86 13.27 -16.04
CA LEU A 268 -13.46 13.28 -16.46
C LEU A 268 -13.18 12.25 -17.54
N ASN A 269 -12.65 12.73 -18.67
CA ASN A 269 -12.06 11.87 -19.69
C ASN A 269 -10.60 11.48 -19.31
N TYR A 270 -9.98 10.63 -20.13
CA TYR A 270 -8.65 10.06 -19.86
C TYR A 270 -7.56 11.13 -19.70
N SER A 271 -7.56 12.16 -20.54
CA SER A 271 -6.54 13.21 -20.58
C SER A 271 -6.89 14.45 -19.79
N ALA A 272 -8.13 14.57 -19.30
CA ALA A 272 -8.60 15.71 -18.53
C ALA A 272 -7.71 15.97 -17.30
N ARG A 273 -7.47 17.25 -17.01
CA ARG A 273 -6.89 17.68 -15.74
C ARG A 273 -8.03 17.81 -14.72
N PRO A 274 -8.03 17.03 -13.63
CA PRO A 274 -9.04 17.19 -12.59
C PRO A 274 -8.96 18.57 -11.92
N ASN A 275 -10.11 19.04 -11.45
CA ASN A 275 -10.22 20.23 -10.61
C ASN A 275 -10.05 19.81 -9.14
N TYR A 276 -8.81 19.57 -8.72
CA TYR A 276 -8.52 19.18 -7.33
C TYR A 276 -9.00 20.23 -6.33
N ALA A 277 -8.90 21.51 -6.67
CA ALA A 277 -9.36 22.61 -5.82
C ALA A 277 -10.87 22.55 -5.52
N LEU A 278 -11.69 22.14 -6.48
CA LEU A 278 -13.11 21.88 -6.25
C LEU A 278 -13.32 20.79 -5.21
N ILE A 279 -12.61 19.67 -5.33
CA ILE A 279 -12.74 18.53 -4.41
C ILE A 279 -12.28 18.95 -3.01
N THR A 280 -11.12 19.60 -2.88
CA THR A 280 -10.59 20.11 -1.61
C THR A 280 -11.57 21.09 -0.97
N ARG A 281 -12.11 22.04 -1.74
CA ARG A 281 -13.10 23.01 -1.23
C ARG A 281 -14.35 22.29 -0.71
N LYS A 282 -14.88 21.31 -1.44
CA LYS A 282 -16.06 20.54 -1.02
C LYS A 282 -15.82 19.75 0.27
N LEU A 283 -14.60 19.24 0.48
CA LEU A 283 -14.22 18.60 1.75
C LEU A 283 -14.09 19.62 2.89
N ARG A 284 -13.51 20.80 2.64
CA ARG A 284 -13.37 21.88 3.64
C ARG A 284 -14.72 22.49 4.03
N GLU A 285 -15.66 22.63 3.10
CA GLU A 285 -17.05 23.04 3.40
C GLU A 285 -17.71 22.11 4.44
N ILE A 286 -17.41 20.79 4.41
CA ILE A 286 -17.89 19.85 5.44
C ILE A 286 -17.26 20.17 6.80
N CYS A 287 -15.95 20.41 6.85
CA CYS A 287 -15.25 20.80 8.08
C CYS A 287 -15.83 22.09 8.67
N GLU A 288 -16.00 23.13 7.85
CA GLU A 288 -16.57 24.42 8.28
C GLU A 288 -17.98 24.26 8.84
N ARG A 289 -18.86 23.57 8.11
CA ARG A 289 -20.26 23.34 8.50
C ARG A 289 -20.41 22.48 9.75
N LYS A 290 -19.43 21.62 10.03
CA LYS A 290 -19.42 20.73 11.21
C LYS A 290 -18.49 21.21 12.33
N HIS A 291 -17.83 22.36 12.14
CA HIS A 291 -16.84 22.91 13.06
C HIS A 291 -15.69 21.94 13.40
N TYR A 292 -15.22 21.17 12.42
CA TYR A 292 -14.03 20.32 12.60
C TYR A 292 -12.76 21.14 12.43
N MET A 293 -11.85 21.03 13.39
CA MET A 293 -10.55 21.70 13.35
C MET A 293 -9.48 20.77 12.78
N LEU A 294 -8.42 21.35 12.18
CA LEU A 294 -7.35 20.56 11.57
C LEU A 294 -6.55 19.76 12.61
N ASP A 295 -6.44 20.31 13.81
CA ASP A 295 -5.77 19.76 14.99
C ASP A 295 -6.68 18.93 15.89
N ASP A 296 -7.94 18.71 15.52
CA ASP A 296 -8.81 17.74 16.21
C ASP A 296 -8.09 16.37 16.29
N PRO A 297 -8.14 15.67 17.44
CA PRO A 297 -7.56 14.34 17.53
C PRO A 297 -8.23 13.42 16.50
N TYR A 298 -7.43 12.62 15.81
CA TYR A 298 -7.96 11.52 15.03
C TYR A 298 -8.54 10.45 15.94
N ASP A 299 -9.37 9.59 15.36
CA ASP A 299 -10.10 8.56 16.09
C ASP A 299 -9.23 7.70 17.03
N TRP A 300 -8.00 7.41 16.63
CA TRP A 300 -7.06 6.56 17.37
C TRP A 300 -6.12 7.32 18.30
N GLU A 301 -6.11 8.65 18.26
CA GLU A 301 -5.20 9.49 19.06
C GLU A 301 -5.73 9.70 20.47
N GLU A 302 -4.89 10.20 21.37
CA GLU A 302 -5.32 10.57 22.72
C GLU A 302 -6.46 11.60 22.63
N ASN A 303 -7.52 11.40 23.42
CA ASN A 303 -8.80 12.13 23.33
C ASN A 303 -9.61 11.90 22.03
N GLY A 304 -9.14 11.01 21.15
CA GLY A 304 -9.87 10.53 19.98
C GLY A 304 -11.04 9.63 20.37
N ARG A 305 -12.09 9.62 19.53
CA ARG A 305 -13.34 8.89 19.82
C ARG A 305 -13.14 7.39 20.06
N TYR A 306 -12.15 6.79 19.41
CA TYR A 306 -11.91 5.34 19.40
C TYR A 306 -10.49 5.00 19.90
N HIS A 307 -9.94 5.82 20.79
CA HIS A 307 -8.60 5.65 21.32
C HIS A 307 -8.45 4.32 22.08
N GLU A 308 -9.44 4.00 22.92
CA GLU A 308 -9.43 2.75 23.71
C GLU A 308 -9.47 1.50 22.83
N GLU A 309 -10.30 1.51 21.78
CA GLU A 309 -10.34 0.41 20.81
C GLU A 309 -9.01 0.27 20.07
N TYR A 310 -8.35 1.39 19.77
CA TYR A 310 -7.02 1.39 19.16
C TYR A 310 -5.97 0.78 20.11
N LEU A 311 -5.93 1.17 21.38
CA LEU A 311 -5.01 0.59 22.38
C LEU A 311 -5.23 -0.92 22.55
N CYS A 312 -6.50 -1.34 22.66
CA CYS A 312 -6.85 -2.77 22.73
C CYS A 312 -6.38 -3.53 21.47
N ALA A 313 -6.54 -2.93 20.29
CA ALA A 313 -6.07 -3.51 19.04
C ALA A 313 -4.54 -3.62 18.96
N LEU A 314 -3.80 -2.65 19.52
CA LEU A 314 -2.34 -2.73 19.60
C LEU A 314 -1.88 -3.88 20.50
N GLN A 315 -2.46 -4.00 21.69
CA GLN A 315 -2.15 -5.11 22.61
C GLN A 315 -2.39 -6.47 21.96
N LYS A 316 -3.55 -6.66 21.34
CA LYS A 316 -3.89 -7.89 20.60
C LYS A 316 -2.91 -8.18 19.44
N ALA A 317 -2.48 -7.14 18.73
CA ALA A 317 -1.51 -7.30 17.64
C ALA A 317 -0.12 -7.72 18.14
N GLU A 318 0.29 -7.23 19.32
CA GLU A 318 1.54 -7.63 19.96
C GLU A 318 1.48 -9.07 20.49
N GLU A 319 0.37 -9.46 21.11
CA GLU A 319 0.13 -10.84 21.58
C GLU A 319 0.15 -11.83 20.42
N MET A 320 -0.58 -11.55 19.34
CA MET A 320 -0.57 -12.38 18.13
C MET A 320 0.83 -12.49 17.51
N LYS A 321 1.64 -11.43 17.59
CA LYS A 321 3.02 -11.45 17.11
C LYS A 321 3.90 -12.36 17.98
N LYS A 322 3.84 -12.22 19.31
CA LYS A 322 4.57 -13.08 20.25
C LYS A 322 4.21 -14.56 20.07
N GLN A 323 2.93 -14.85 19.83
CA GLN A 323 2.47 -16.21 19.58
C GLN A 323 3.03 -16.78 18.26
N LYS A 324 2.98 -16.02 17.16
CA LYS A 324 3.59 -16.42 15.89
C LYS A 324 5.09 -16.64 16.00
N ASP A 325 5.79 -15.74 16.70
CA ASP A 325 7.24 -15.85 16.90
C ASP A 325 7.56 -17.13 17.71
N ALA A 326 6.74 -17.49 18.71
CA ALA A 326 6.87 -18.74 19.46
C ALA A 326 6.58 -19.99 18.61
N GLU A 327 5.54 -19.96 17.77
CA GLU A 327 5.20 -21.06 16.84
C GLU A 327 6.33 -21.31 15.83
N CYS A 328 6.89 -20.26 15.22
CA CYS A 328 8.04 -20.38 14.32
C CYS A 328 9.27 -20.97 15.01
N MET A 329 9.54 -20.61 16.27
CA MET A 329 10.65 -21.21 17.03
C MET A 329 10.45 -22.70 17.34
N ILE A 330 9.20 -23.14 17.51
CA ILE A 330 8.87 -24.57 17.70
C ILE A 330 9.10 -25.34 16.40
N ASP A 331 8.64 -24.81 15.26
CA ASP A 331 8.84 -25.45 13.95
C ASP A 331 10.32 -25.57 13.59
N GLU A 332 11.12 -24.51 13.79
CA GLU A 332 12.58 -24.58 13.55
C GLU A 332 13.29 -25.61 14.44
N ASN A 333 12.84 -25.75 15.70
CA ASN A 333 13.40 -26.74 16.62
C ASN A 333 12.99 -28.17 16.22
N ASN A 334 11.77 -28.36 15.74
CA ASN A 334 11.31 -29.64 15.22
C ASN A 334 12.08 -30.04 13.96
N ASP A 335 12.26 -29.14 13.00
CA ASP A 335 13.06 -29.37 11.78
C ASP A 335 14.51 -29.72 12.11
N LYS A 336 15.15 -28.98 13.04
CA LYS A 336 16.50 -29.30 13.52
C LYS A 336 16.55 -30.67 14.19
N SER A 337 15.54 -31.04 14.96
CA SER A 337 15.46 -32.34 15.62
C SER A 337 15.30 -33.51 14.64
N GLU A 338 14.54 -33.32 13.56
CA GLU A 338 14.39 -34.32 12.50
C GLU A 338 15.68 -34.49 11.70
N ILE A 339 16.36 -33.39 11.34
CA ILE A 339 17.66 -33.43 10.67
C ILE A 339 18.71 -34.18 11.54
N ILE A 340 18.70 -33.98 12.86
CA ILE A 340 19.58 -34.71 13.78
C ILE A 340 19.25 -36.21 13.81
N LYS A 341 17.96 -36.58 13.82
CA LYS A 341 17.53 -37.99 13.77
C LYS A 341 17.95 -38.67 12.47
N VAL A 342 17.79 -38.00 11.32
CA VAL A 342 18.21 -38.52 10.01
C VAL A 342 19.72 -38.73 9.98
N LYS A 343 20.52 -37.76 10.44
CA LYS A 343 21.99 -37.90 10.52
C LYS A 343 22.45 -39.03 11.45
N LYS A 344 21.77 -39.22 12.59
CA LYS A 344 22.04 -40.35 13.50
C LYS A 344 21.73 -41.71 12.85
N ASN A 345 20.62 -41.81 12.12
CA ASN A 345 20.25 -43.03 11.41
C ASN A 345 21.23 -43.35 10.26
N GLU A 346 21.71 -42.34 9.53
CA GLU A 346 22.74 -42.54 8.50
C GLU A 346 24.09 -42.98 9.09
N GLN A 347 24.51 -42.42 10.24
CA GLN A 347 25.72 -42.86 10.94
C GLN A 347 25.58 -44.30 11.46
N ASN A 348 24.45 -44.66 12.08
CA ASN A 348 24.19 -46.02 12.54
C ASN A 348 24.12 -47.02 11.39
N GLY A 349 23.53 -46.64 10.25
CA GLY A 349 23.51 -47.46 9.03
C GLY A 349 24.91 -47.70 8.46
N LYS A 350 25.78 -46.69 8.47
CA LYS A 350 27.20 -46.82 8.07
C LYS A 350 27.99 -47.71 9.04
N GLN A 351 27.77 -47.60 10.35
CA GLN A 351 28.42 -48.45 11.36
C GLN A 351 28.01 -49.93 11.23
N GLN A 352 26.72 -50.21 10.97
CA GLN A 352 26.23 -51.57 10.74
C GLN A 352 26.77 -52.19 9.44
N TRP A 353 26.99 -51.36 8.40
CA TRP A 353 27.60 -51.81 7.15
C TRP A 353 29.09 -52.20 7.32
N ILE A 354 29.82 -51.46 8.14
CA ILE A 354 31.24 -51.73 8.45
C ILE A 354 31.38 -53.02 9.29
N ASN A 355 30.47 -53.27 10.25
CA ASN A 355 30.50 -54.47 11.09
C ASN A 355 30.06 -55.75 10.38
N LYS A 356 29.43 -55.67 9.19
CA LYS A 356 29.08 -56.85 8.37
C LYS A 356 30.17 -57.27 7.38
N ARG A 357 31.30 -56.54 7.33
CA ARG A 357 32.44 -56.81 6.42
C ARG A 357 33.73 -57.23 7.15
N LYS A 358 33.66 -57.40 8.47
CA LYS A 358 34.63 -58.18 9.25
C LYS A 358 33.99 -59.51 9.58
#